data_AF-A0A6P0NIS2-F1
#
_entry.id   AF-A0A6P0NIS2-F1
#
_cell.length_a   1.000
_cell.length_b   1.000
_cell.length_c   1.000
_cell.angle_alpha   90.00
_cell.angle_beta   90.00
_cell.angle_gamma   90.00
#
_symmetry.space_group_name_H-M   'P 1'
#
loop_
_entity.id
_entity.type
_entity.pdbx_description
1 polymer ?
#
loop_
_entity_poly.entity_id
_entity_poly.type
_entity_poly.pdbx_seq_one_letter_code
_entity_poly.pdbx_strand_id
1 'polypeptide(L)'
;MNLVEFLQDLSLKGVKLWLDNGKLRSGGSQKVLKSDIVNQLKQHKAEILQLLNEQPDLLQVHTLSYGQKGIWFLWQLSPKSYAYNLSFAIRV
;
A
#
# COMPACT_ATOMS: atom_id res chain seq x y z
N MET A 1 -13.43 2.77 -7.00
CA MET A 1 -12.08 2.30 -6.60
C MET A 1 -11.36 1.94 -7.88
N ASN A 2 -10.21 2.55 -8.15
CA ASN A 2 -9.40 2.19 -9.32
C ASN A 2 -8.60 0.90 -9.03
N LEU A 3 -7.92 0.36 -10.05
CA LEU A 3 -7.16 -0.88 -9.90
C LEU A 3 -6.03 -0.75 -8.85
N VAL A 4 -5.36 0.40 -8.80
CA VAL A 4 -4.25 0.66 -7.86
C VAL A 4 -4.76 0.63 -6.43
N GLU A 5 -5.80 1.40 -6.11
CA GLU A 5 -6.44 1.43 -4.79
C GLU A 5 -6.91 0.03 -4.36
N PHE A 6 -7.45 -0.75 -5.30
CA PHE A 6 -7.84 -2.13 -5.04
C PHE A 6 -6.66 -3.02 -4.65
N LEU A 7 -5.56 -2.96 -5.40
CA LEU A 7 -4.35 -3.72 -5.10
C LEU A 7 -3.71 -3.28 -3.76
N GLN A 8 -3.74 -1.98 -3.47
CA GLN A 8 -3.23 -1.41 -2.22
C GLN A 8 -4.08 -1.82 -1.01
N ASP A 9 -5.41 -1.85 -1.14
CA ASP A 9 -6.33 -2.36 -0.11
C ASP A 9 -6.07 -3.84 0.18
N LEU A 10 -5.82 -4.67 -0.85
CA LEU A 10 -5.42 -6.06 -0.66
C LEU A 10 -4.10 -6.17 0.12
N SER A 11 -3.12 -5.33 -0.21
CA SER A 11 -1.84 -5.27 0.51
C SER A 11 -2.02 -4.91 1.99
N LEU A 12 -2.83 -3.88 2.26
CA LEU A 12 -3.18 -3.45 3.63
C LEU A 12 -3.92 -4.55 4.42
N LYS A 13 -4.71 -5.38 3.75
CA LYS A 13 -5.38 -6.56 4.33
C LYS A 13 -4.43 -7.77 4.52
N GLY A 14 -3.15 -7.62 4.17
CA GLY A 14 -2.11 -8.61 4.39
C GLY A 14 -1.94 -9.61 3.25
N VAL A 15 -2.53 -9.36 2.08
CA VAL A 15 -2.28 -10.16 0.87
C VAL A 15 -0.99 -9.68 0.23
N LYS A 16 -0.05 -10.60 -0.01
CA LYS A 16 1.18 -10.29 -0.74
C LYS A 16 1.00 -10.70 -2.20
N LEU A 17 1.21 -9.78 -3.13
CA LEU A 17 1.24 -10.05 -4.56
C LEU A 17 2.64 -9.75 -5.10
N TRP A 18 3.17 -10.62 -5.95
CA TRP A 18 4.49 -10.40 -6.56
C TRP A 18 4.59 -11.07 -7.92
N LEU A 19 5.59 -10.64 -8.69
CA LEU A 19 5.96 -11.21 -9.97
C LEU A 19 6.95 -12.36 -9.76
N ASP A 20 6.66 -13.51 -10.36
CA ASP A 20 7.55 -14.67 -10.42
C ASP A 20 7.53 -15.22 -11.84
N ASN A 21 8.66 -15.08 -12.56
CA ASN A 21 8.82 -15.58 -13.93
C ASN A 21 7.65 -15.20 -14.89
N GLY A 22 7.20 -13.95 -14.83
CA GLY A 22 6.09 -13.43 -15.65
C GLY A 22 4.69 -13.91 -15.21
N LYS A 23 4.57 -14.59 -14.06
CA LYS A 23 3.31 -14.98 -13.45
C LYS A 23 3.06 -14.17 -12.19
N LEU A 24 1.82 -13.72 -12.03
CA LEU A 24 1.35 -13.09 -10.81
C LEU A 24 1.16 -14.18 -9.74
N ARG A 25 1.86 -14.04 -8.61
CA ARG A 25 1.73 -14.91 -7.43
C ARG A 25 1.06 -14.16 -6.30
N SER A 26 0.40 -14.92 -5.43
CA SER A 26 -0.29 -14.40 -4.25
C SER A 26 0.04 -15.23 -3.01
N GLY A 27 0.24 -14.57 -1.88
CA GLY A 27 0.54 -15.16 -0.58
C GLY A 27 0.08 -14.29 0.59
N GLY A 28 0.54 -14.58 1.81
CA GLY A 28 0.12 -13.86 3.01
C GLY A 28 -1.27 -14.30 3.51
N SER A 29 -2.11 -13.35 3.91
CA SER A 29 -3.44 -13.61 4.48
C SER A 29 -4.43 -14.09 3.42
N GLN A 30 -4.45 -15.39 3.15
CA GLN A 30 -5.34 -15.99 2.15
C GLN A 30 -6.82 -15.96 2.53
N LYS A 31 -7.17 -15.69 3.80
CA LYS A 31 -8.57 -15.56 4.25
C LYS A 31 -9.35 -14.48 3.50
N VAL A 32 -8.65 -13.50 2.92
CA VAL A 32 -9.22 -12.40 2.16
C VAL A 32 -9.48 -12.80 0.70
N LEU A 33 -8.68 -13.72 0.15
CA LEU A 33 -8.75 -14.17 -1.24
C LEU A 33 -9.94 -15.12 -1.48
N LYS A 34 -11.15 -14.56 -1.46
CA LYS A 34 -12.37 -15.25 -1.88
C LYS A 34 -12.41 -15.40 -3.40
N SER A 35 -13.28 -16.30 -3.89
CA SER A 35 -13.45 -16.58 -5.33
C SER A 35 -13.67 -15.32 -6.18
N ASP A 36 -14.44 -14.37 -5.67
CA ASP A 36 -14.73 -13.10 -6.34
C ASP A 36 -13.47 -12.25 -6.57
N ILE A 37 -12.67 -12.04 -5.52
CA ILE A 37 -11.40 -11.30 -5.59
C ILE A 37 -10.41 -11.99 -6.54
N VAL A 38 -10.35 -13.32 -6.48
CA VAL A 38 -9.49 -14.10 -7.39
C VAL A 38 -9.93 -13.94 -8.85
N ASN A 39 -11.23 -13.87 -9.12
CA ASN A 39 -11.75 -13.64 -10.47
C ASN A 39 -11.40 -12.22 -10.96
N GLN A 40 -11.53 -11.20 -10.10
CA GLN A 40 -11.12 -9.83 -10.42
C GLN A 40 -9.61 -9.74 -10.75
N LEU A 41 -8.76 -10.38 -9.94
CA LEU A 41 -7.32 -10.44 -10.19
C LEU A 41 -6.99 -11.15 -11.53
N LYS A 42 -7.76 -12.17 -11.91
CA LYS A 42 -7.60 -12.85 -13.20
C LYS A 42 -8.04 -11.98 -14.36
N GLN A 43 -9.17 -11.28 -14.22
CA GLN A 43 -9.72 -10.40 -15.25
C GLN A 43 -8.74 -9.28 -15.63
N HIS A 44 -8.08 -8.68 -14.63
CA HIS A 44 -7.12 -7.58 -14.83
C HIS A 44 -5.65 -8.03 -14.84
N LYS A 45 -5.37 -9.33 -14.99
CA LYS A 45 -4.03 -9.88 -14.82
C LYS A 45 -2.96 -9.18 -15.66
N ALA A 46 -3.23 -8.93 -16.95
CA ALA A 46 -2.26 -8.31 -17.85
C ALA A 46 -1.88 -6.88 -17.40
N GLU A 47 -2.89 -6.10 -17.00
CA GLU A 47 -2.75 -4.74 -16.49
C GLU A 47 -1.98 -4.72 -15.16
N ILE A 48 -2.29 -5.66 -14.25
CA ILE A 48 -1.59 -5.81 -12.96
C ILE A 48 -0.10 -6.14 -13.19
N LEU A 49 0.20 -7.04 -14.12
CA LEU A 49 1.59 -7.41 -14.44
C LEU A 49 2.38 -6.21 -14.97
N GLN A 50 1.78 -5.43 -15.87
CA GLN A 50 2.40 -4.21 -16.40
C GLN A 50 2.65 -3.19 -15.30
N LEU A 51 1.66 -2.91 -14.46
CA LEU A 51 1.77 -1.96 -13.36
C LEU A 51 2.83 -2.34 -12.34
N LEU A 52 2.92 -3.62 -11.95
CA LEU A 52 3.94 -4.07 -11.01
C LEU A 52 5.35 -4.05 -11.61
N ASN A 53 5.47 -4.08 -12.93
CA ASN A 53 6.75 -3.94 -13.61
C ASN A 53 7.19 -2.46 -13.70
N GLU A 54 6.24 -1.56 -13.98
CA GLU A 54 6.49 -0.11 -14.03
C GLU A 54 6.70 0.49 -12.63
N GLN A 55 6.00 -0.03 -11.62
CA GLN A 55 5.99 0.47 -10.25
C GLN A 55 6.13 -0.68 -9.25
N PRO A 56 7.35 -1.18 -8.99
CA PRO A 56 7.58 -2.32 -8.10
C PRO A 56 7.15 -2.05 -6.64
N ASP A 57 7.16 -0.78 -6.22
CA ASP A 57 6.81 -0.36 -4.87
C ASP A 57 5.32 -0.07 -4.68
N LEU A 58 4.48 -0.23 -5.72
CA LEU A 58 3.04 0.07 -5.69
C LEU A 58 2.30 -0.63 -4.54
N LEU A 59 2.76 -1.82 -4.15
CA LEU A 59 2.17 -2.64 -3.09
C LEU A 59 2.83 -2.44 -1.71
N GLN A 60 3.88 -1.64 -1.60
CA GLN A 60 4.56 -1.31 -0.33
C GLN A 60 3.77 -0.28 0.47
N VAL A 61 2.49 -0.59 0.72
CA VAL A 61 1.59 0.25 1.51
C VAL A 61 1.57 -0.26 2.93
N HIS A 62 1.75 0.67 3.86
CA HIS A 62 1.81 0.38 5.28
C HIS A 62 0.80 1.23 6.04
N THR A 63 0.29 0.69 7.15
CA THR A 63 -0.52 1.48 8.06
C THR A 63 0.37 2.48 8.80
N LEU A 64 -0.20 3.65 9.15
CA LEU A 64 0.53 4.62 9.96
C LEU A 64 0.91 4.01 11.31
N SER A 65 2.15 4.22 11.72
CA SER A 65 2.61 3.89 13.06
C SER A 65 1.85 4.70 14.12
N TYR A 66 1.90 4.27 15.38
CA TYR A 66 1.23 5.00 16.46
C TYR A 66 1.71 6.47 16.55
N GLY A 67 3.03 6.69 16.44
CA GLY A 67 3.60 8.04 16.43
C GLY A 67 3.16 8.87 15.21
N GLN A 68 3.13 8.26 14.02
CA GLN A 68 2.63 8.93 12.81
C GLN A 68 1.16 9.33 12.92
N LYS A 69 0.31 8.48 13.51
CA LYS A 69 -1.09 8.82 13.81
C LYS A 69 -1.21 9.99 14.78
N GLY A 70 -0.38 10.01 15.82
CA GLY A 70 -0.34 11.11 16.79
C GLY A 70 0.04 12.44 16.15
N ILE A 71 1.10 12.47 15.34
CA ILE A 71 1.52 13.67 14.60
C ILE A 71 0.43 14.12 13.62
N TRP A 72 -0.19 13.18 12.89
CA TRP A 72 -1.30 13.49 12.00
C TRP A 72 -2.50 14.11 12.73
N PHE A 73 -2.86 13.58 13.90
CA PHE A 73 -3.91 14.15 14.74
C PHE A 73 -3.57 15.57 15.23
N LEU A 74 -2.34 15.79 15.70
CA LEU A 74 -1.88 17.12 16.11
C LEU A 74 -1.90 18.12 14.95
N TRP A 75 -1.53 17.67 13.74
CA TRP A 75 -1.62 18.49 12.54
C TRP A 75 -3.07 18.90 12.22
N GLN A 76 -4.05 18.00 12.39
CA GLN A 76 -5.46 18.35 12.20
C GLN A 76 -5.95 19.46 13.14
N LEU A 77 -5.43 19.52 14.38
CA LEU A 77 -5.76 20.58 15.34
C LEU A 77 -5.18 21.94 14.94
N SER A 78 -4.05 21.96 14.23
CA SER A 78 -3.42 23.21 13.77
C SER A 78 -2.70 23.04 12.41
N PRO A 79 -3.43 23.01 11.29
CA PRO A 79 -2.85 22.67 9.98
C PRO A 79 -1.82 23.68 9.46
N LYS A 80 -1.84 24.92 9.97
CA LYS A 80 -0.88 25.99 9.63
C LYS A 80 0.39 25.96 10.48
N SER A 81 0.45 25.09 11.48
CA SER A 81 1.61 24.96 12.36
C SER A 81 2.72 24.15 11.69
N TYR A 82 3.94 24.67 11.75
CA TYR A 82 5.14 23.97 11.26
C TYR A 82 5.89 23.22 12.37
N ALA A 83 5.37 23.22 13.60
CA ALA A 83 6.08 22.74 14.80
C ALA A 83 6.56 21.27 14.72
N TYR A 84 5.89 20.44 13.92
CA TYR A 84 6.17 19.01 13.80
C TYR A 84 6.88 18.63 12.49
N ASN A 85 7.24 19.62 11.67
CA ASN A 85 8.01 19.45 10.45
C ASN A 85 9.49 19.71 10.73
N LEU A 86 10.21 18.71 11.24
CA LEU A 86 11.65 18.82 11.46
C LEU A 86 12.41 18.46 10.18
N SER A 87 12.96 19.46 9.49
CA SER A 87 13.70 19.27 8.24
C SER A 87 15.18 18.88 8.43
N PHE A 88 15.78 19.22 9.58
CA PHE A 88 17.20 19.01 9.84
C PHE A 88 17.47 18.80 11.32
N ALA A 89 18.29 17.79 11.65
CA ALA A 89 18.75 17.52 13.00
C ALA A 89 20.29 17.60 13.03
N ILE A 90 20.83 18.51 13.85
CA ILE A 90 22.27 18.61 14.11
C ILE A 90 22.55 17.96 15.46
N ARG A 91 23.61 17.15 15.51
CA ARG A 91 24.26 16.76 16.76
C ARG A 91 25.51 17.62 16.93
N VAL A 92 25.62 18.29 18.08
CA VAL A 92 26.80 19.06 18.50
C VAL A 92 27.63 18.20 19.44
#